data_AF-A0A4V1V239-F1
#
_entry.id   AF-A0A4V1V239-F1
#
_cell.length_a   1.000
_cell.length_b   1.000
_cell.length_c   1.000
_cell.angle_alpha   90.00
_cell.angle_beta   90.00
_cell.angle_gamma   90.00
#
_symmetry.space_group_name_H-M   'P 1'
#
loop_
_entity.id
_entity.type
_entity.pdbx_description
1 polymer ?
#
loop_
_entity_poly.entity_id
_entity_poly.type
_entity_poly.pdbx_seq_one_letter_code
_entity_poly.pdbx_strand_id
1 'polypeptide(L)'
;MSDFTLSENSAVIRSKSTMWQNAIQRLIEKICDFGLSADRRLDLRRVAYIRARDAISGLRDEIALRDCPLTVGERVCVQEGDKKFEGLIEYVVGVASRDELLGPRSGVTSGWSAGGHRYKSTNGELSSKWTFAVVSFDHTLQSGVWVANERGLEALFGLPPLP
;
A
#
# COMPACT_ATOMS: atom_id res chain seq x y z
N MET A 1 -17.12 -6.21 53.17
CA MET A 1 -17.89 -5.70 52.02
C MET A 1 -17.60 -4.21 51.86
N SER A 2 -16.56 -3.80 51.11
CA SER A 2 -16.33 -2.36 50.85
C SER A 2 -15.29 -2.02 49.76
N ASP A 3 -15.01 -2.90 48.78
CA ASP A 3 -14.02 -2.60 47.72
C ASP A 3 -14.62 -2.38 46.32
N PHE A 4 -15.94 -2.48 46.15
CA PHE A 4 -16.57 -2.41 44.83
C PHE A 4 -16.89 -0.98 44.33
N THR A 5 -16.77 0.05 45.16
CA THR A 5 -17.29 1.41 44.83
C THR A 5 -16.25 2.39 44.28
N LEU A 6 -14.94 2.12 44.44
CA LEU A 6 -13.89 3.04 43.95
C LEU A 6 -13.49 2.79 42.49
N SER A 7 -13.49 1.52 42.06
CA SER A 7 -13.13 1.13 40.69
C SER A 7 -14.16 1.62 39.66
N GLU A 8 -15.46 1.42 39.91
CA GLU A 8 -16.54 1.83 39.01
C GLU A 8 -16.65 3.36 38.87
N ASN A 9 -16.47 4.09 39.97
CA ASN A 9 -16.46 5.55 39.93
C ASN A 9 -15.29 6.11 39.11
N SER A 10 -14.11 5.46 39.16
CA SER A 10 -12.96 5.88 38.36
C SER A 10 -13.17 5.67 36.85
N ALA A 11 -13.85 4.59 36.46
CA ALA A 11 -14.19 4.28 35.07
C ALA A 11 -15.24 5.25 34.50
N VAL A 12 -16.25 5.59 35.30
CA VAL A 12 -17.30 6.57 34.93
C VAL A 12 -16.73 7.97 34.77
N ILE A 13 -15.80 8.39 35.64
CA ILE A 13 -15.12 9.69 35.54
C ILE A 13 -14.22 9.74 34.29
N ARG A 14 -13.47 8.68 34.00
CA ARG A 14 -12.65 8.60 32.78
C ARG A 14 -13.52 8.65 31.51
N SER A 15 -14.63 7.90 31.48
CA SER A 15 -15.58 7.87 30.36
C SER A 15 -16.25 9.23 30.11
N LYS A 16 -16.68 9.93 31.17
CA LYS A 16 -17.25 11.29 31.06
C LYS A 16 -16.20 12.31 30.59
N SER A 17 -14.95 12.17 31.02
CA SER A 17 -13.83 13.00 30.57
C SER A 17 -13.53 12.81 29.08
N THR A 18 -13.54 11.56 28.58
CA THR A 18 -13.33 11.29 27.15
C THR A 18 -14.48 11.78 26.28
N MET A 19 -15.73 11.64 26.75
CA MET A 19 -16.90 12.21 26.06
C MET A 19 -16.82 13.73 25.95
N TRP A 20 -16.42 14.41 27.03
CA TRP A 20 -16.24 15.87 27.03
C TRP A 20 -15.11 16.32 26.11
N GLN A 21 -13.98 15.63 26.12
CA GLN A 21 -12.87 15.91 25.20
C GLN A 21 -13.29 15.75 23.73
N ASN A 22 -14.03 14.68 23.41
CA ASN A 22 -14.55 14.45 22.06
C ASN A 22 -15.60 15.51 21.64
N ALA A 23 -16.44 15.98 22.58
CA ALA A 23 -17.41 17.02 22.33
C ALA A 23 -16.74 18.39 22.07
N ILE A 24 -15.72 18.72 22.86
CA ILE A 24 -14.91 19.94 22.67
C ILE A 24 -14.17 19.89 21.33
N GLN A 25 -13.56 18.75 20.98
CA GLN A 25 -12.88 18.57 19.70
C GLN A 25 -13.82 18.83 18.51
N ARG A 26 -15.03 18.27 18.54
CA ARG A 26 -16.07 18.49 17.52
C ARG A 26 -16.56 19.94 17.46
N LEU A 27 -16.61 20.63 18.61
CA LEU A 27 -17.01 22.04 18.67
C LEU A 27 -15.91 22.93 18.08
N ILE A 28 -14.64 22.66 18.39
CA ILE A 28 -13.49 23.35 17.81
C ILE A 28 -13.46 23.16 16.28
N GLU A 29 -13.67 21.94 15.79
CA GLU A 29 -13.78 21.65 14.36
C GLU A 29 -14.90 22.46 13.69
N LYS A 30 -16.08 22.54 14.32
CA LYS A 30 -17.21 23.35 13.82
C LYS A 30 -16.94 24.85 13.85
N ILE A 31 -16.25 25.36 14.87
CA ILE A 31 -15.91 26.78 15.01
C ILE A 31 -14.84 27.18 14.00
N CYS A 32 -13.83 26.33 13.78
CA CYS A 32 -12.81 26.54 12.75
C CYS A 32 -13.42 26.57 11.33
N ASP A 33 -14.54 25.89 11.11
CA ASP A 33 -15.31 25.94 9.85
C ASP A 33 -16.24 27.16 9.73
N PHE A 34 -16.51 27.87 10.83
CA PHE A 34 -17.46 28.99 10.88
C PHE A 34 -16.79 30.28 10.36
N GLY A 35 -17.01 30.60 9.07
CA GLY A 35 -16.51 31.82 8.44
C GLY A 35 -15.57 31.60 7.24
N LEU A 36 -15.23 30.35 6.93
CA LEU A 36 -14.48 30.03 5.72
C LEU A 36 -15.43 29.97 4.51
N SER A 37 -15.03 30.61 3.40
CA SER A 37 -15.71 30.41 2.12
C SER A 37 -15.74 28.93 1.77
N ALA A 38 -16.73 28.49 0.97
CA ALA A 38 -16.80 27.10 0.51
C ALA A 38 -15.48 26.66 -0.13
N ASP A 39 -14.88 27.53 -0.94
CA ASP A 39 -13.59 27.28 -1.61
C ASP A 39 -12.47 27.03 -0.62
N ARG A 40 -12.37 27.84 0.44
CA ARG A 40 -11.31 27.67 1.45
C ARG A 40 -11.45 26.38 2.24
N ARG A 41 -12.68 25.94 2.53
CA ARG A 41 -12.94 24.63 3.16
C ARG A 41 -12.55 23.47 2.25
N LEU A 42 -12.84 23.58 0.95
CA LEU A 42 -12.45 22.58 -0.04
C LEU A 42 -10.92 22.49 -0.17
N ASP A 43 -10.22 23.62 -0.19
CA ASP A 43 -8.75 23.65 -0.25
C ASP A 43 -8.11 22.98 0.97
N LEU A 44 -8.59 23.29 2.18
CA LEU A 44 -8.07 22.66 3.41
C LEU A 44 -8.27 21.14 3.39
N ARG A 45 -9.44 20.68 2.92
CA ARG A 45 -9.72 19.24 2.78
C ARG A 45 -8.85 18.58 1.71
N ARG A 46 -8.59 19.27 0.59
CA ARG A 46 -7.67 18.79 -0.45
C ARG A 46 -6.25 18.64 0.10
N VAL A 47 -5.75 19.63 0.84
CA VAL A 47 -4.42 19.56 1.47
C VAL A 47 -4.35 18.41 2.47
N ALA A 48 -5.37 18.24 3.32
CA ALA A 48 -5.45 17.14 4.26
C ALA A 48 -5.46 15.77 3.56
N TYR A 49 -6.23 15.65 2.47
CA TYR A 49 -6.28 14.43 1.66
C TYR A 49 -4.92 14.07 1.04
N ILE A 50 -4.22 15.04 0.43
CA ILE A 50 -2.91 14.81 -0.17
C ILE A 50 -1.91 14.35 0.90
N ARG A 51 -1.89 15.02 2.07
CA ARG A 51 -1.02 14.62 3.19
C ARG A 51 -1.32 13.21 3.68
N ALA A 52 -2.59 12.86 3.84
CA ALA A 52 -2.98 11.53 4.28
C ALA A 52 -2.59 10.45 3.24
N ARG A 53 -2.79 10.73 1.95
CA ARG A 53 -2.38 9.85 0.86
C ARG A 53 -0.87 9.61 0.87
N ASP A 54 -0.07 10.67 1.02
CA ASP A 54 1.38 10.57 1.01
C ASP A 54 1.89 9.81 2.25
N ALA A 55 1.28 10.02 3.42
CA ALA A 55 1.56 9.24 4.62
C ALA A 55 1.24 7.75 4.45
N ILE A 56 0.11 7.42 3.80
CA ILE A 56 -0.25 6.03 3.48
C ILE A 56 0.75 5.44 2.48
N SER A 57 1.24 6.21 1.51
CA SER A 57 2.29 5.75 0.60
C SER A 57 3.57 5.39 1.34
N GLY A 58 4.02 6.25 2.27
CA GLY A 58 5.20 5.96 3.09
C GLY A 58 5.04 4.69 3.93
N LEU A 59 3.87 4.49 4.56
CA LEU A 59 3.58 3.26 5.29
C LEU A 59 3.59 2.02 4.39
N ARG A 60 3.16 2.13 3.13
CA ARG A 60 3.26 1.02 2.16
C ARG A 60 4.69 0.69 1.82
N ASP A 61 5.55 1.70 1.63
CA ASP A 61 6.97 1.48 1.38
C ASP A 61 7.65 0.77 2.57
N GLU A 62 7.33 1.17 3.80
CA GLU A 62 7.81 0.50 5.02
C GLU A 62 7.36 -0.96 5.10
N ILE A 63 6.07 -1.22 4.82
CA ILE A 63 5.52 -2.58 4.78
C ILE A 63 6.20 -3.40 3.68
N ALA A 64 6.42 -2.81 2.51
CA ALA A 64 7.05 -3.50 1.39
C ALA A 64 8.50 -3.89 1.69
N LEU A 65 9.29 -3.00 2.31
CA LEU A 65 10.66 -3.31 2.72
C LEU A 65 10.73 -4.44 3.75
N ARG A 66 9.69 -4.60 4.57
CA ARG A 66 9.59 -5.68 5.56
C ARG A 66 9.12 -7.01 4.96
N ASP A 67 8.12 -6.96 4.09
CA ASP A 67 7.39 -8.15 3.63
C ASP A 67 7.90 -8.67 2.27
N CYS A 68 8.66 -7.88 1.52
CA CYS A 68 9.25 -8.31 0.25
C CYS A 68 10.34 -9.37 0.50
N PRO A 69 10.25 -10.56 -0.13
CA PRO A 69 11.27 -11.59 -0.01
C PRO A 69 12.52 -11.31 -0.85
N LEU A 70 12.48 -10.31 -1.74
CA LEU A 70 13.58 -9.94 -2.63
C LEU A 70 14.39 -8.79 -2.04
N THR A 71 15.71 -8.86 -2.20
CA THR A 71 16.64 -7.86 -1.64
C THR A 71 17.25 -7.00 -2.74
N VAL A 72 17.48 -5.71 -2.46
CA VAL A 72 18.23 -4.83 -3.37
C VAL A 72 19.67 -5.36 -3.55
N GLY A 73 20.12 -5.45 -4.79
CA GLY A 73 21.38 -6.06 -5.20
C GLY A 73 21.28 -7.54 -5.57
N GLU A 74 20.12 -8.19 -5.35
CA GLU A 74 19.89 -9.57 -5.71
C GLU A 74 19.67 -9.74 -7.23
N ARG A 75 20.24 -10.81 -7.80
CA ARG A 75 19.92 -11.25 -9.17
C ARG A 75 18.79 -12.27 -9.11
N VAL A 76 17.73 -12.00 -9.85
CA VAL A 76 16.52 -12.84 -9.88
C VAL A 76 16.22 -13.31 -11.29
N CYS A 77 15.52 -14.44 -11.38
CA CYS A 77 15.00 -14.93 -12.64
C CYS A 77 13.49 -14.70 -12.72
N VAL A 78 13.03 -14.12 -13.83
CA VAL A 78 11.65 -13.73 -14.07
C VAL A 78 11.17 -14.34 -15.38
N GLN A 79 9.92 -14.82 -15.37
CA GLN A 79 9.23 -15.33 -16.55
C GLN A 79 7.97 -14.51 -16.81
N GLU A 80 7.92 -13.91 -18.00
CA GLU A 80 6.79 -13.15 -18.53
C GLU A 80 6.32 -13.85 -19.83
N GLY A 81 5.18 -14.56 -19.75
CA GLY A 81 4.73 -15.44 -20.84
C GLY A 81 5.76 -16.54 -21.13
N ASP A 82 6.12 -16.69 -22.41
CA ASP A 82 7.13 -17.67 -22.85
C ASP A 82 8.58 -17.18 -22.66
N LYS A 83 8.78 -15.95 -22.21
CA LYS A 83 10.10 -15.33 -22.12
C LYS A 83 10.61 -15.40 -20.68
N LYS A 84 11.78 -15.99 -20.52
CA LYS A 84 12.55 -16.01 -19.28
C LYS A 84 13.75 -15.09 -19.41
N PHE A 85 14.00 -14.28 -18.38
CA PHE A 85 15.15 -13.38 -18.31
C PHE A 85 15.62 -13.25 -16.86
N GLU A 86 16.81 -12.69 -16.70
CA GLU A 86 17.35 -12.36 -15.39
C GLU A 86 17.44 -10.86 -15.23
N GLY A 87 17.33 -10.39 -13.99
CA GLY A 87 17.44 -8.98 -13.68
C GLY A 87 18.02 -8.74 -12.30
N LEU A 88 18.55 -7.53 -12.11
CA LEU A 88 19.05 -7.04 -10.83
C LEU A 88 17.94 -6.27 -10.13
N ILE A 89 17.68 -6.58 -8.86
CA ILE A 89 16.79 -5.79 -8.02
C ILE A 89 17.54 -4.53 -7.58
N GLU A 90 17.01 -3.37 -7.94
CA GLU A 90 17.59 -2.06 -7.61
C GLU A 90 16.74 -1.29 -6.61
N TYR A 91 15.44 -1.58 -6.56
CA TYR A 91 14.51 -0.94 -5.64
C TYR A 91 13.44 -1.92 -5.17
N VAL A 92 12.88 -1.60 -4.00
CA VAL A 92 11.66 -2.20 -3.44
C VAL A 92 10.77 -1.06 -2.99
N VAL A 93 9.50 -1.08 -3.40
CA VAL A 93 8.51 -0.05 -3.09
C VAL A 93 7.15 -0.67 -2.78
N GLY A 94 6.32 0.07 -2.04
CA GLY A 94 4.95 -0.27 -1.75
C GLY A 94 4.05 -0.11 -2.96
N VAL A 95 3.12 -1.05 -3.14
CA VAL A 95 2.08 -0.96 -4.17
C VAL A 95 0.69 -1.12 -3.58
N ALA A 96 -0.24 -0.35 -4.12
CA ALA A 96 -1.65 -0.46 -3.81
C ALA A 96 -2.22 -1.73 -4.46
N SER A 97 -3.15 -2.39 -3.77
CA SER A 97 -3.89 -3.49 -4.37
C SER A 97 -4.92 -2.97 -5.38
N ARG A 98 -5.49 -3.87 -6.18
CA ARG A 98 -6.58 -3.52 -7.11
C ARG A 98 -7.81 -2.96 -6.41
N ASP A 99 -8.08 -3.40 -5.18
CA ASP A 99 -9.21 -2.93 -4.36
C ASP A 99 -9.08 -1.46 -3.92
N GLU A 100 -7.89 -0.88 -4.09
CA GLU A 100 -7.58 0.51 -3.75
C GLU A 100 -7.41 1.42 -4.98
N LEU A 101 -7.89 0.99 -6.16
CA LEU A 101 -7.77 1.75 -7.41
C LEU A 101 -8.33 3.18 -7.29
N LEU A 102 -9.42 3.36 -6.53
CA LEU A 102 -10.08 4.65 -6.33
C LEU A 102 -9.56 5.40 -5.08
N GLY A 103 -8.58 4.84 -4.38
CA GLY A 103 -7.98 5.42 -3.18
C GLY A 103 -7.84 4.41 -2.04
N PRO A 104 -7.18 4.83 -0.94
CA PRO A 104 -6.92 3.95 0.19
C PRO A 104 -8.19 3.38 0.82
N ARG A 105 -8.16 2.10 1.19
CA ARG A 105 -9.30 1.40 1.80
C ARG A 105 -8.87 0.62 3.04
N SER A 106 -9.66 0.71 4.10
CA SER A 106 -9.40 -0.02 5.34
C SER A 106 -9.58 -1.54 5.15
N GLY A 107 -8.70 -2.32 5.79
CA GLY A 107 -8.75 -3.79 5.78
C GLY A 107 -8.17 -4.44 4.52
N VAL A 108 -7.60 -3.65 3.60
CA VAL A 108 -6.96 -4.16 2.39
C VAL A 108 -5.45 -4.30 2.63
N THR A 109 -4.90 -5.45 2.26
CA THR A 109 -3.45 -5.71 2.38
C THR A 109 -2.66 -4.89 1.36
N SER A 110 -1.63 -4.21 1.85
CA SER A 110 -0.61 -3.57 1.02
C SER A 110 0.29 -4.63 0.37
N GLY A 111 0.72 -4.38 -0.85
CA GLY A 111 1.67 -5.24 -1.55
C GLY A 111 3.05 -4.59 -1.66
N TRP A 112 4.00 -5.35 -2.18
CA TRP A 112 5.32 -4.89 -2.57
C TRP A 112 5.56 -5.08 -4.08
N SER A 113 6.44 -4.23 -4.62
CA SER A 113 7.03 -4.35 -5.96
C SER A 113 8.53 -4.20 -5.85
N ALA A 114 9.27 -5.17 -6.39
CA ALA A 114 10.71 -5.15 -6.50
C ALA A 114 11.12 -5.10 -7.97
N GLY A 115 12.02 -4.22 -8.37
CA GLY A 115 12.35 -4.04 -9.78
C GLY A 115 13.72 -3.43 -10.01
N GLY A 116 14.04 -3.28 -11.29
CA GLY A 116 15.34 -2.78 -11.74
C GLY A 116 15.56 -3.11 -13.22
N HIS A 117 16.82 -3.32 -13.59
CA HIS A 117 17.24 -3.58 -14.96
C HIS A 117 17.47 -5.06 -15.26
N ARG A 118 17.20 -5.47 -16.50
CA ARG A 118 17.43 -6.82 -17.01
C ARG A 118 18.88 -7.01 -17.43
N TYR A 119 19.42 -8.20 -17.26
CA TYR A 119 20.69 -8.60 -17.87
C TYR A 119 20.50 -8.86 -19.36
N LYS A 120 21.43 -8.38 -20.19
CA LYS A 120 21.47 -8.68 -21.62
C LYS A 120 21.82 -10.16 -21.82
N SER A 121 21.04 -10.86 -22.64
CA SER A 121 21.30 -12.27 -22.97
C SER A 121 22.63 -12.49 -23.70
N THR A 122 23.13 -11.47 -24.41
CA THR A 122 24.31 -11.58 -25.27
C THR A 122 25.63 -11.58 -24.50
N ASN A 123 25.74 -10.77 -23.44
CA ASN A 123 27.01 -10.56 -22.74
C ASN A 123 26.89 -10.55 -21.21
N GLY A 124 25.69 -10.77 -20.66
CA GLY A 124 25.47 -10.80 -19.21
C GLY A 124 25.65 -9.45 -18.51
N GLU A 125 25.78 -8.35 -19.23
CA GLU A 125 25.81 -7.00 -18.64
C GLU A 125 24.41 -6.48 -18.34
N LEU A 126 24.31 -5.53 -17.42
CA LEU A 126 23.07 -4.84 -17.13
C LEU A 126 22.63 -3.99 -18.34
N SER A 127 21.36 -4.10 -18.74
CA SER A 127 20.78 -3.29 -19.81
C SER A 127 20.25 -1.97 -19.26
N SER A 128 20.67 -0.83 -19.80
CA SER A 128 20.08 0.47 -19.49
C SER A 128 18.70 0.71 -20.14
N LYS A 129 18.26 -0.19 -21.04
CA LYS A 129 17.02 -0.05 -21.81
C LYS A 129 15.88 -0.88 -21.23
N TRP A 130 16.19 -2.08 -20.76
CA TRP A 130 15.18 -3.06 -20.40
C TRP A 130 15.05 -3.15 -18.89
N THR A 131 13.89 -2.77 -18.38
CA THR A 131 13.54 -2.85 -16.96
C THR A 131 12.51 -3.95 -16.71
N PHE A 132 12.31 -4.29 -15.44
CA PHE A 132 11.30 -5.23 -15.00
C PHE A 132 10.82 -4.87 -13.60
N ALA A 133 9.69 -5.45 -13.20
CA ALA A 133 9.18 -5.40 -11.84
C ALA A 133 8.47 -6.70 -11.50
N VAL A 134 8.82 -7.28 -10.35
CA VAL A 134 8.12 -8.39 -9.71
C VAL A 134 7.19 -7.78 -8.67
N VAL A 135 5.90 -8.07 -8.81
CA VAL A 135 4.83 -7.51 -7.98
C VAL A 135 4.14 -8.63 -7.23
N SER A 136 4.04 -8.51 -5.91
CA SER A 136 3.40 -9.47 -4.99
C SER A 136 2.01 -9.96 -5.43
N PHE A 137 1.20 -9.10 -6.02
CA PHE A 137 -0.15 -9.45 -6.48
C PHE A 137 -0.18 -10.20 -7.82
N ASP A 138 0.89 -10.07 -8.61
CA ASP A 138 0.88 -10.48 -10.00
C ASP A 138 1.97 -11.49 -10.35
N HIS A 139 2.80 -11.89 -9.39
CA HIS A 139 3.87 -12.86 -9.59
C HIS A 139 3.86 -13.91 -8.48
N THR A 140 4.19 -15.14 -8.84
CA THR A 140 4.39 -16.23 -7.90
C THR A 140 5.76 -16.86 -8.09
N LEU A 141 6.40 -17.26 -7.00
CA LEU A 141 7.69 -17.95 -7.07
C LEU A 141 7.46 -19.44 -7.33
N GLN A 142 7.94 -19.92 -8.48
CA GLN A 142 7.82 -21.31 -8.90
C GLN A 142 9.21 -21.85 -9.27
N SER A 143 9.69 -22.86 -8.52
CA SER A 143 11.00 -23.49 -8.77
C SER A 143 12.17 -22.48 -8.93
N GLY A 144 12.18 -21.44 -8.10
CA GLY A 144 13.22 -20.39 -8.12
C GLY A 144 13.05 -19.33 -9.22
N VAL A 145 11.93 -19.32 -9.94
CA VAL A 145 11.60 -18.35 -10.99
C VAL A 145 10.34 -17.58 -10.58
N TRP A 146 10.39 -16.26 -10.68
CA TRP A 146 9.21 -15.41 -10.52
C TRP A 146 8.39 -15.42 -11.79
N VAL A 147 7.25 -16.10 -11.75
CA VAL A 147 6.36 -16.26 -12.91
C VAL A 147 5.24 -15.24 -12.80
N ALA A 148 5.07 -14.42 -13.84
CA ALA A 148 3.93 -13.54 -13.94
C ALA A 148 2.64 -14.38 -14.03
N ASN A 149 1.69 -14.13 -13.12
CA ASN A 149 0.37 -14.70 -13.19
C ASN A 149 -0.29 -14.25 -14.50
N GLU A 150 -0.96 -15.16 -15.22
CA GLU A 150 -1.61 -14.83 -16.49
C GLU A 150 -2.57 -13.66 -16.31
N ARG A 151 -2.35 -12.59 -17.10
CA ARG A 151 -3.20 -11.40 -17.12
C ARG A 151 -3.96 -11.38 -18.44
N GLY A 152 -5.24 -11.70 -18.35
CA GLY A 152 -6.24 -11.43 -19.38
C GLY A 152 -7.49 -10.84 -18.72
N LEU A 153 -8.31 -10.10 -19.48
CA LEU A 153 -9.69 -9.80 -19.05
C LEU A 153 -10.40 -11.12 -18.71
N GLU A 154 -10.05 -12.17 -19.45
CA GLU A 154 -10.52 -13.53 -19.28
C GLU A 154 -10.21 -14.06 -17.88
N ALA A 155 -8.98 -13.96 -17.41
CA ALA A 155 -8.60 -14.36 -16.06
C ALA A 155 -9.29 -13.52 -14.96
N LEU A 156 -9.57 -12.24 -15.25
CA LEU A 156 -10.30 -11.36 -14.34
C LEU A 156 -11.78 -11.74 -14.20
N PHE A 157 -12.38 -12.30 -15.26
CA PHE A 157 -13.79 -12.69 -15.33
C PHE A 157 -14.04 -14.21 -15.28
N GLY A 158 -12.99 -15.03 -15.11
CA GLY A 158 -13.08 -16.50 -15.11
C GLY A 158 -13.44 -17.10 -16.48
N LEU A 159 -13.09 -16.42 -17.58
CA LEU A 159 -13.35 -16.87 -18.94
C LEU A 159 -12.16 -17.69 -19.49
N PRO A 160 -12.40 -18.62 -20.42
CA PRO A 160 -11.31 -19.27 -21.15
C PRO A 160 -10.52 -18.24 -21.99
N PRO A 161 -9.23 -18.49 -22.26
CA PRO A 161 -8.43 -17.61 -23.12
C PRO A 161 -9.06 -17.49 -24.51
N LEU A 162 -9.14 -16.27 -25.04
CA LEU A 162 -9.63 -16.04 -26.41
C LEU A 162 -8.66 -16.67 -27.43
N PRO A 163 -9.17 -17.28 -28.51
CA PRO A 163 -8.36 -17.91 -29.56
C PRO A 163 -7.56 -16.91 -30.40
#